data_AF-A0A929PPQ3-F1
#
_entry.id   AF-A0A929PPQ3-F1
#
_cell.length_a   1.000
_cell.length_b   1.000
_cell.length_c   1.000
_cell.angle_alpha   90.00
_cell.angle_beta   90.00
_cell.angle_gamma   90.00
#
_symmetry.space_group_name_H-M   'P 1'
#
loop_
_entity.id
_entity.type
_entity.pdbx_description
1 polymer ?
#
loop_
_entity_poly.entity_id
_entity_poly.type
_entity_poly.pdbx_seq_one_letter_code
_entity_poly.pdbx_strand_id
1 'polypeptide(L)' 'GVKISSTTDQLLYQNQGQAGIPLSQAEREAMIAFLGTLTDHEFITNKKMNNPNP' A
#
# COMPACT_ATOMS: atom_id res chain seq x y z
N GLY A 1 -2.66 -4.40 -3.06
CA GLY A 1 -1.94 -5.61 -3.54
C GLY A 1 -2.51 -6.04 -4.89
N VAL A 2 -1.84 -6.94 -5.59
CA VAL A 2 -2.32 -7.52 -6.86
C VAL A 2 -3.50 -8.46 -6.57
N LYS A 3 -4.61 -8.29 -7.29
CA LYS A 3 -5.81 -9.13 -7.15
C LYS A 3 -5.85 -10.10 -8.33
N ILE A 4 -5.93 -11.39 -8.03
CA ILE A 4 -5.99 -12.44 -9.05
C ILE A 4 -7.29 -12.34 -9.84
N SER A 5 -7.16 -12.45 -11.16
CA SER A 5 -8.22 -12.55 -12.15
C SER A 5 -7.81 -13.52 -13.26
N SER A 6 -8.75 -13.84 -14.15
CA SER A 6 -8.50 -14.67 -15.34
C SER A 6 -7.46 -14.09 -16.31
N THR A 7 -7.13 -12.80 -16.18
CA THR A 7 -6.17 -12.09 -17.03
C THR A 7 -4.88 -11.72 -16.31
N THR A 8 -4.64 -12.26 -15.11
CA THR A 8 -3.41 -11.98 -14.36
C THR A 8 -2.22 -12.70 -14.98
N ASP A 9 -1.19 -11.94 -15.36
CA ASP A 9 0.06 -12.46 -15.92
C ASP A 9 0.77 -13.38 -14.93
N GLN A 10 1.33 -14.49 -15.42
CA GLN A 10 2.07 -15.47 -14.63
C GLN A 10 3.29 -14.85 -13.92
N LEU A 11 3.89 -13.80 -14.48
CA LEU A 11 5.00 -13.07 -13.86
C LEU A 11 4.62 -12.34 -12.57
N LEU A 12 3.33 -12.14 -12.32
CA LEU A 12 2.82 -11.45 -11.12
C LEU A 12 2.58 -12.40 -9.94
N TYR A 13 2.82 -13.70 -10.13
CA TYR A 13 2.74 -14.71 -9.09
C TYR A 13 4.11 -14.95 -8.48
N GLN A 14 4.13 -15.07 -7.15
CA GLN A 14 5.27 -15.52 -6.39
C GLN A 14 5.41 -17.04 -6.46
N ASN A 15 6.50 -17.54 -5.89
CA ASN A 15 6.66 -18.94 -5.57
C ASN A 15 5.44 -19.41 -4.77
N GLN A 16 4.86 -20.56 -5.15
CA GLN A 16 3.65 -21.15 -4.56
C GLN A 16 2.30 -20.50 -4.96
N GLY A 17 2.27 -19.66 -6.01
CA GLY A 17 1.02 -19.22 -6.65
C GLY A 17 0.31 -18.07 -5.94
N GLN A 18 0.98 -17.39 -5.01
CA GLN A 18 0.45 -16.21 -4.32
C GLN A 18 0.84 -14.95 -5.10
N ALA A 19 -0.10 -14.06 -5.40
CA ALA A 19 0.24 -12.83 -6.14
C ALA A 19 0.88 -11.74 -5.27
N GLY A 20 1.71 -10.91 -5.91
CA GLY A 20 2.30 -9.70 -5.32
C GLY A 20 3.79 -9.85 -5.03
N ILE A 21 4.30 -9.02 -4.12
CA ILE A 21 5.73 -9.01 -3.74
C ILE A 21 5.85 -9.65 -2.35
N PRO A 22 6.73 -10.66 -2.16
CA PRO A 22 6.99 -11.20 -0.83
C PRO A 22 7.69 -10.11 -0.01
N LEU A 23 7.19 -9.86 1.18
CA LEU A 23 7.79 -8.93 2.13
C LEU A 23 8.04 -9.67 3.43
N SER A 24 9.28 -9.62 3.91
CA SER A 24 9.59 -9.97 5.29
C SER A 24 8.88 -9.00 6.25
N GLN A 25 8.79 -9.39 7.52
CA GLN A 25 8.21 -8.53 8.55
C GLN A 25 8.97 -7.19 8.66
N ALA A 26 10.30 -7.23 8.60
CA ALA A 26 11.13 -6.02 8.67
C ALA A 26 10.92 -5.09 7.46
N GLU A 27 10.84 -5.64 6.24
CA GLU A 27 10.55 -4.83 5.04
C GLU A 27 9.17 -4.21 5.08
N ARG A 28 8.17 -4.94 5.60
CA ARG A 28 6.82 -4.41 5.81
C ARG A 28 6.83 -3.24 6.77
N GLU A 29 7.51 -3.37 7.91
CA GLU A 29 7.61 -2.32 8.93
C GLU A 29 8.34 -1.08 8.39
N ALA A 30 9.47 -1.29 7.69
CA ALA A 30 10.22 -0.20 7.07
C ALA A 30 9.38 0.53 6.00
N MET A 31 8.60 -0.19 5.20
CA MET A 31 7.72 0.39 4.20
C MET A 31 6.57 1.20 4.84
N ILE A 32 5.97 0.71 5.94
CA ILE A 32 4.94 1.46 6.68
C ILE A 32 5.55 2.75 7.26
N ALA A 33 6.73 2.67 7.86
CA ALA A 33 7.42 3.83 8.41
C ALA A 33 7.72 4.88 7.31
N PHE A 34 8.22 4.44 6.15
CA PHE A 34 8.47 5.30 5.00
C PHE A 34 7.19 5.95 4.45
N LEU A 35 6.11 5.19 4.27
CA LEU A 35 4.84 5.78 3.81
C LEU A 35 4.28 6.76 4.86
N GLY A 36 4.51 6.50 6.15
CA GLY A 36 4.21 7.42 7.24
C GLY A 36 4.92 8.77 7.10
N THR A 37 6.15 8.81 6.57
CA THR A 37 6.87 10.08 6.35
C THR A 37 6.30 10.88 5.18
N LEU A 38 5.58 10.24 4.26
CA LEU A 38 4.89 10.91 3.15
C LEU A 38 3.48 11.38 3.54
N THR A 39 3.05 11.06 4.76
CA THR A 39 1.72 11.38 5.24
C THR A 39 1.73 12.71 5.98
N ASP A 40 1.05 13.71 5.42
CA ASP A 40 0.80 14.96 6.10
C ASP A 40 -0.29 14.76 7.17
N HIS A 41 0.14 14.67 8.41
CA HIS A 41 -0.76 14.41 9.54
C HIS A 41 -1.69 15.60 9.80
N GLU A 42 -1.29 16.83 9.48
CA GLU A 42 -2.16 18.00 9.62
C GLU A 42 -3.30 17.95 8.60
N PHE A 43 -2.99 17.58 7.36
CA PHE A 43 -4.02 17.39 6.34
C PHE A 43 -5.04 16.32 6.76
N ILE A 44 -4.60 15.16 7.24
CA ILE A 44 -5.53 14.08 7.64
C ILE A 44 -6.40 14.45 8.85
N THR A 45 -5.86 15.19 9.82
CA THR A 45 -6.55 15.45 11.09
C THR A 45 -7.38 16.74 11.08
N ASN A 46 -7.05 17.70 10.21
CA ASN A 46 -7.72 18.98 10.16
C ASN A 46 -8.91 18.97 9.19
N LYS A 47 -10.13 18.90 9.75
CA LYS A 47 -11.39 18.95 8.99
C LYS A 47 -11.55 20.17 8.08
N LYS A 48 -10.84 21.27 8.35
CA LYS A 48 -10.87 22.47 7.49
C LYS A 48 -10.01 22.33 6.25
N MET A 49 -9.03 21.42 6.25
CA MET A 49 -8.11 21.20 5.13
C MET A 49 -8.46 19.96 4.31
N ASN A 50 -9.04 18.93 4.92
CA ASN A 50 -9.41 17.70 4.21
C ASN A 50 -10.87 17.61 3.76
N ASN A 51 -11.69 18.64 4.00
CA ASN A 51 -13.05 18.66 3.48
C ASN A 51 -13.09 19.35 2.10
N PRO A 52 -13.23 18.60 1.00
CA PRO A 52 -13.24 19.17 -0.34
C PRO A 52 -14.55 19.92 -0.67
N ASN A 53 -15.55 19.88 0.22
CA ASN A 53 -16.81 20.62 0.04
C ASN A 53 -17.12 21.41 1.32
N PRO A 54 -16.77 22.71 1.37
CA PRO A 54 -16.81 23.52 2.59
C PRO A 54 -18.21 23.74 3.15
#